data_AF-A0A354A074-F1
#
_entry.id   AF-A0A354A074-F1
#
_cell.length_a   1.000
_cell.length_b   1.000
_cell.length_c   1.000
_cell.angle_alpha   90.00
_cell.angle_beta   90.00
_cell.angle_gamma   90.00
#
_symmetry.space_group_name_H-M   'P 1'
#
loop_
_entity.id
_entity.type
_entity.pdbx_description
1 polymer ?
#
loop_
_entity_poly.entity_id
_entity_poly.type
_entity_poly.pdbx_seq_one_letter_code
_entity_poly.pdbx_strand_id
1 'polypeptide(L)'
;LNINIILNMVRGPKQKEVANIVSTVAQNYLSLPIETLGIVQYDKVLAMSVNNMAKFLTEKRESISNMCFYDIAGKIIRTTLNMNNKYNQDITEPAKPEVEFNPVTPSGAST
;
A
#
# COMPACT_ATOMS: atom_id res chain seq x y z
N LEU A 1 -4.53 -11.39 -0.03
CA LEU A 1 -3.24 -11.11 0.64
C LEU A 1 -2.60 -9.92 -0.05
N ASN A 2 -2.24 -8.86 0.68
CA ASN A 2 -1.54 -7.71 0.08
C ASN A 2 -0.06 -7.78 0.48
N ILE A 3 0.83 -7.97 -0.49
CA ILE A 3 2.27 -8.07 -0.26
C ILE A 3 2.93 -6.78 -0.73
N ASN A 4 3.67 -6.15 0.18
CA ASN A 4 4.45 -4.96 -0.10
C ASN A 4 5.94 -5.31 -0.14
N ILE A 5 6.67 -4.75 -1.10
CA ILE A 5 8.12 -4.88 -1.20
C ILE A 5 8.82 -3.54 -0.92
N ILE A 6 9.95 -3.63 -0.19
CA ILE A 6 10.90 -2.53 -0.02
C ILE A 6 12.22 -2.98 -0.63
N LEU A 7 12.76 -2.18 -1.54
CA LEU A 7 14.07 -2.45 -2.13
C LEU A 7 15.13 -1.78 -1.27
N ASN A 8 16.01 -2.57 -0.67
CA ASN A 8 17.09 -2.08 0.17
C ASN A 8 18.43 -2.06 -0.59
N MET A 9 19.37 -1.21 -0.15
CA MET A 9 20.74 -1.15 -0.64
C MET A 9 20.86 -0.83 -2.14
N VAL A 10 19.95 -0.03 -2.69
CA VAL A 10 19.96 0.32 -4.11
C VAL A 10 21.08 1.30 -4.44
N ARG A 11 22.01 0.89 -5.30
CA ARG A 11 23.21 1.64 -5.71
C ARG A 11 23.08 2.31 -7.07
N GLY A 12 22.07 1.94 -7.87
CA GLY A 12 21.95 2.44 -9.23
C GLY A 12 20.62 2.08 -9.90
N PRO A 13 20.37 2.61 -11.10
CA PRO A 13 19.08 2.51 -11.78
C PRO A 13 18.66 1.06 -12.09
N LYS A 14 19.59 0.21 -12.54
CA LYS A 14 19.31 -1.20 -12.82
C LYS A 14 18.75 -1.97 -11.62
N GLN A 15 19.17 -1.62 -10.40
CA GLN A 15 18.70 -2.28 -9.19
C GLN A 15 17.27 -1.88 -8.81
N LYS A 16 16.77 -0.73 -9.33
CA LYS A 16 15.37 -0.33 -9.15
C LYS A 16 14.41 -1.26 -9.90
N GLU A 17 14.88 -1.91 -10.96
CA GLU A 17 14.08 -2.82 -11.79
C GLU A 17 13.78 -4.17 -11.12
N VAL A 18 14.50 -4.52 -10.04
CA VAL A 18 14.28 -5.76 -9.29
C VAL A 18 12.83 -5.87 -8.81
N ALA A 19 12.22 -4.75 -8.44
CA ALA A 19 10.83 -4.69 -8.03
C ALA A 19 9.89 -5.21 -9.13
N ASN A 20 10.11 -4.75 -10.36
CA ASN A 20 9.30 -5.12 -11.52
C ASN A 20 9.45 -6.61 -11.83
N ILE A 21 10.68 -7.13 -11.79
CA ILE A 21 10.94 -8.56 -12.04
C ILE A 21 10.19 -9.42 -11.04
N VAL A 22 10.31 -9.11 -9.74
CA VAL A 22 9.63 -9.85 -8.67
C VAL A 22 8.11 -9.74 -8.80
N SER A 23 7.58 -8.54 -9.05
CA SER A 23 6.15 -8.34 -9.25
C SER A 23 5.62 -9.09 -10.47
N THR A 24 6.34 -9.09 -11.60
CA THR A 24 5.94 -9.84 -12.81
C THR A 24 5.92 -11.35 -12.56
N VAL A 25 6.95 -11.89 -11.91
CA VAL A 25 7.00 -13.33 -11.59
C VAL A 25 5.88 -13.71 -10.62
N ALA A 26 5.68 -12.94 -9.55
CA ALA A 26 4.62 -13.20 -8.58
C ALA A 26 3.22 -13.12 -9.22
N GLN A 27 3.00 -12.14 -10.10
CA GLN A 27 1.74 -12.01 -10.81
C GLN A 27 1.50 -13.18 -11.76
N ASN A 28 2.51 -13.57 -12.55
CA ASN A 28 2.35 -14.59 -13.59
C ASN A 28 2.19 -16.01 -13.03
N TYR A 29 2.92 -16.34 -11.96
CA TYR A 29 2.95 -17.70 -11.43
C TYR A 29 2.05 -17.90 -10.20
N LEU A 30 1.79 -16.84 -9.44
CA LEU A 30 1.04 -16.93 -8.18
C LEU A 30 -0.26 -16.11 -8.20
N SER A 31 -0.55 -15.38 -9.30
CA SER A 31 -1.66 -14.41 -9.36
C SER A 31 -1.63 -13.42 -8.20
N LEU A 32 -0.42 -13.10 -7.74
CA LEU A 32 -0.21 -12.33 -6.52
C LEU A 32 0.24 -10.91 -6.88
N PRO A 33 -0.60 -9.89 -6.64
CA PRO A 33 -0.18 -8.51 -6.82
C PRO A 33 0.82 -8.12 -5.71
N ILE A 34 1.97 -7.59 -6.13
CA ILE A 34 2.99 -7.05 -5.22
C ILE A 34 3.15 -5.56 -5.49
N GLU A 35 2.99 -4.75 -4.45
CA GLU A 35 3.16 -3.30 -4.49
C GLU A 35 4.54 -2.88 -3.98
N THR A 36 5.21 -1.95 -4.67
CA THR A 36 6.48 -1.39 -4.20
C THR A 36 6.24 -0.21 -3.28
N LEU A 37 6.51 -0.40 -2.00
CA LEU A 37 6.30 0.60 -0.96
C LEU A 37 7.37 1.72 -1.03
N GLY A 38 8.61 1.34 -1.30
CA GLY A 38 9.70 2.30 -1.51
C GLY A 38 11.07 1.67 -1.71
N ILE A 39 12.05 2.56 -1.82
CA ILE A 39 13.43 2.21 -2.12
C ILE A 39 14.32 2.89 -1.09
N VAL A 40 15.19 2.12 -0.45
CA VAL A 40 16.27 2.60 0.41
C VAL A 40 17.57 2.53 -0.39
N GLN A 41 18.13 3.70 -0.69
CA GLN A 41 19.39 3.79 -1.42
C GLN A 41 20.55 3.35 -0.53
N TYR A 42 21.60 2.83 -1.16
CA TYR A 42 22.85 2.54 -0.45
C TYR A 42 23.42 3.83 0.15
N ASP A 43 23.73 3.77 1.44
CA ASP A 43 24.25 4.89 2.19
C ASP A 43 25.41 4.46 3.08
N LYS A 44 26.54 5.16 2.95
CA LYS A 44 27.73 4.90 3.78
C LYS A 44 27.51 5.30 5.23
N VAL A 45 26.66 6.29 5.50
CA VAL A 45 26.32 6.73 6.85
C VAL A 45 25.56 5.63 7.58
N LEU A 46 24.60 4.98 6.91
CA LEU A 46 23.89 3.83 7.47
C LEU A 46 24.86 2.68 7.79
N ALA A 47 25.77 2.34 6.87
CA ALA A 47 26.76 1.29 7.11
C ALA A 47 27.67 1.62 8.30
N MET A 48 28.10 2.87 8.44
CA MET A 48 28.90 3.33 9.57
C MET A 48 28.12 3.27 10.89
N SER A 49 26.85 3.67 10.89
CA SER A 49 26.00 3.60 12.08
C SER A 49 25.81 2.17 12.57
N VAL A 50 25.69 1.19 11.66
CA VAL A 50 25.65 -0.23 12.03
C VAL A 50 26.95 -0.66 12.73
N ASN A 51 28.11 -0.31 12.14
CA ASN A 51 29.40 -0.67 12.72
C ASN A 51 29.66 -0.04 14.09
N ASN A 52 29.12 1.16 14.33
CA ASN A 52 29.28 1.88 15.58
C ASN A 52 28.15 1.60 16.59
N MET A 53 27.21 0.69 16.29
CA MET A 53 26.00 0.44 17.09
C MET A 53 25.22 1.72 17.41
N ALA A 54 25.27 2.69 16.49
CA ALA A 54 24.68 4.01 16.63
C ALA A 54 23.19 4.00 16.24
N LYS A 55 22.38 4.87 16.86
CA LYS A 55 20.94 4.94 16.57
C LYS A 55 20.69 5.78 15.31
N PHE A 56 20.84 5.15 14.16
CA PHE A 56 20.82 5.80 12.84
C PHE A 56 19.62 6.73 12.60
N LEU A 57 18.41 6.32 12.97
CA LEU A 57 17.19 7.10 12.70
C LEU A 57 16.96 8.26 13.68
N THR A 58 17.53 8.19 14.89
CA THR A 58 17.29 9.20 15.93
C THR A 58 18.44 10.20 16.04
N GLU A 59 19.63 9.83 15.58
CA GLU A 59 20.73 10.75 15.43
C GLU A 59 20.45 11.68 14.25
N LYS A 60 20.52 13.00 14.45
CA LYS A 60 20.29 14.03 13.42
C LYS A 60 21.43 14.07 12.39
N ARG A 61 21.70 12.94 11.72
CA ARG A 61 22.65 12.83 10.62
C ARG A 61 21.89 12.83 9.32
N GLU A 62 22.07 13.90 8.55
CA GLU A 62 21.56 13.95 7.18
C GLU A 62 22.17 12.81 6.37
N SER A 63 21.31 11.96 5.82
CA SER A 63 21.69 10.79 5.04
C SER A 63 20.52 10.41 4.13
N ILE A 64 20.85 9.91 2.95
CA ILE A 64 19.88 9.59 1.91
C ILE A 64 18.98 8.46 2.40
N SER A 65 19.54 7.44 3.05
CA SER A 65 18.73 6.34 3.58
C SER A 65 17.81 6.78 4.72
N ASN A 66 18.19 7.77 5.54
CA ASN A 66 17.32 8.32 6.59
C ASN A 66 16.07 8.95 5.97
N MET A 67 16.23 9.80 4.94
CA MET A 67 15.09 10.36 4.19
C MET A 67 14.22 9.26 3.57
N CYS A 68 14.83 8.25 2.94
CA CYS A 68 14.08 7.12 2.36
C CYS A 68 13.23 6.38 3.41
N PHE A 69 13.74 6.17 4.62
CA PHE A 69 12.97 5.53 5.69
C PHE A 69 11.79 6.38 6.14
N TYR A 70 11.97 7.70 6.30
CA TYR A 70 10.87 8.60 6.65
C TYR A 70 9.82 8.69 5.55
N ASP A 71 10.21 8.69 4.28
CA ASP A 71 9.28 8.65 3.14
C ASP A 71 8.44 7.36 3.14
N ILE A 72 9.08 6.21 3.36
CA ILE A 72 8.40 4.91 3.45
C ILE A 72 7.44 4.90 4.65
N ALA A 73 7.89 5.37 5.82
CA ALA A 73 7.03 5.47 7.00
C ALA A 73 5.83 6.38 6.76
N GLY A 74 6.04 7.53 6.11
CA GLY A 74 4.97 8.45 5.73
C GLY A 74 3.94 7.81 4.79
N LYS A 75 4.39 7.03 3.80
CA LYS A 75 3.49 6.26 2.92
C LYS A 75 2.67 5.24 3.71
N ILE A 76 3.30 4.45 4.59
CA ILE A 76 2.60 3.47 5.43
C ILE A 76 1.49 4.14 6.24
N ILE A 77 1.82 5.24 6.91
CA ILE A 77 0.85 5.97 7.75
C ILE A 77 -0.33 6.46 6.91
N ARG A 78 -0.08 7.07 5.74
CA ARG A 78 -1.13 7.55 4.84
C ARG A 78 -2.01 6.40 4.33
N THR A 79 -1.42 5.29 3.91
CA THR A 79 -2.19 4.13 3.42
C THR A 79 -3.05 3.54 4.54
N THR A 80 -2.53 3.42 5.76
CA THR A 80 -3.29 2.93 6.92
C THR A 80 -4.45 3.86 7.28
N LEU A 81 -4.22 5.18 7.30
CA LEU A 81 -5.28 6.15 7.56
C LEU A 81 -6.37 6.11 6.48
N ASN A 82 -6.00 5.99 5.21
CA ASN A 82 -6.95 5.88 4.11
C ASN A 82 -7.81 4.62 4.21
N MET A 83 -7.23 3.49 4.63
CA MET A 83 -7.99 2.25 4.87
C MET A 83 -9.00 2.41 6.01
N ASN A 84 -8.62 3.06 7.11
CA ASN A 84 -9.52 3.30 8.24
C ASN A 84 -10.68 4.23 7.86
N ASN A 85 -10.41 5.27 7.05
CA ASN A 85 -11.45 6.18 6.59
C ASN A 85 -12.45 5.50 5.64
N LYS A 86 -11.97 4.63 4.75
CA LYS A 86 -12.84 3.86 3.86
C LYS A 86 -13.75 2.89 4.64
N TYR A 87 -13.21 2.22 5.66
CA TYR A 87 -13.99 1.38 6.55
C TYR A 87 -15.13 2.16 7.23
N ASN A 88 -14.86 3.38 7.70
CA ASN A 88 -15.88 4.22 8.36
C ASN A 88 -16.97 4.75 7.40
N GLN A 89 -16.68 4.86 6.10
CA GLN A 89 -17.69 5.25 5.10
C GLN A 89 -18.63 4.09 4.74
N ASP A 90 -18.13 2.85 4.67
CA ASP A 90 -18.97 1.68 4.35
C ASP A 90 -20.00 1.32 5.46
N ILE A 91 -19.84 1.85 6.67
CA ILE A 91 -20.79 1.65 7.79
C ILE A 91 -21.90 2.71 7.86
N THR A 92 -21.81 3.80 7.10
CA THR A 92 -22.74 4.94 7.17
C THR A 92 -23.77 5.00 6.05
N GLU A 93 -23.70 4.14 5.03
CA GLU A 93 -24.80 3.97 4.08
C GLU A 93 -25.85 3.00 4.65
N PRO A 94 -27.06 3.46 5.02
CA PRO A 94 -28.13 2.54 5.38
C PRO A 94 -28.50 1.71 4.15
N ALA A 95 -28.54 0.37 4.30
CA ALA A 95 -29.02 -0.52 3.26
C ALA A 95 -30.41 -0.06 2.81
N LYS A 96 -30.51 0.42 1.57
CA LYS A 96 -31.79 0.80 0.96
C LYS A 96 -32.62 -0.48 0.83
N PRO A 97 -33.78 -0.61 1.50
CA PRO A 97 -34.62 -1.79 1.30
C PRO A 97 -35.21 -1.73 -0.11
N GLU A 98 -34.72 -2.59 -1.00
CA GLU A 98 -35.34 -2.86 -2.31
C GLU A 98 -36.55 -3.77 -2.10
N VAL A 99 -37.71 -3.17 -1.82
CA VAL A 99 -38.99 -3.84 -2.05
C VAL A 99 -39.88 -2.88 -2.82
N GLU A 100 -39.74 -2.91 -4.15
CA GLU A 100 -40.66 -2.23 -5.05
C GLU A 100 -41.95 -3.06 -5.13
N PHE A 101 -42.96 -2.67 -4.35
CA PHE A 101 -44.30 -3.23 -4.45
C PHE A 101 -44.94 -2.74 -5.75
N ASN A 102 -44.97 -3.58 -6.78
CA ASN A 102 -45.76 -3.33 -7.98
C ASN A 102 -47.25 -3.54 -7.65
N PRO A 103 -48.11 -2.51 -7.75
CA PRO A 103 -49.55 -2.71 -7.56
C PRO A 103 -50.11 -3.49 -8.75
N VAL A 104 -50.73 -4.64 -8.46
CA VAL A 104 -51.48 -5.42 -9.47
C VAL A 104 -52.78 -4.67 -9.77
N THR A 105 -52.86 -4.03 -10.94
CA THR A 105 -54.12 -3.52 -11.49
C THR A 105 -55.02 -4.69 -11.92
N PRO A 106 -56.26 -4.82 -11.41
CA PRO A 106 -57.21 -5.79 -11.94
C PRO A 106 -57.70 -5.32 -13.31
N SER A 107 -57.30 -6.02 -14.37
CA SER A 107 -57.92 -5.93 -15.69
C SER A 107 -59.34 -6.49 -15.60
N GLY A 108 -60.31 -5.75 -16.17
CA GLY A 108 -61.73 -6.03 -16.09
C GLY A 108 -62.15 -7.41 -16.58
N ALA A 109 -63.24 -7.91 -15.98
CA ALA A 109 -64.12 -8.90 -16.58
C ALA A 109 -65.45 -8.22 -16.89
N SER A 110 -65.68 -7.97 -18.17
CA SER A 110 -67.02 -7.76 -18.74
C SER A 110 -67.71 -9.12 -18.85
N THR A 111 -68.91 -9.23 -18.27
CA THR A 111 -70.20 -9.68 -18.84
C THR A 111 -71.16 -9.96 -17.70
#